data_AF-A0A520IAQ9-F1
#
_entry.id   AF-A0A520IAQ9-F1
#
_cell.length_a   1.000
_cell.length_b   1.000
_cell.length_c   1.000
_cell.angle_alpha   90.00
_cell.angle_beta   90.00
_cell.angle_gamma   90.00
#
_symmetry.space_group_name_H-M   'P 1'
#
loop_
_entity.id
_entity.type
_entity.pdbx_description
1 polymer ?
#
loop_
_entity_poly.entity_id
_entity_poly.type
_entity_poly.pdbx_seq_one_letter_code
_entity_poly.pdbx_strand_id
1 'polypeptide(L)'
;LITMHPDLFELIAVCAKHKVGHVVLAGGLPPKGSIEAIKETGAKLIAFSPALALAKKLIRSGVDALVIEGMEAGGHIGPVSTSVLAQEMLPEIAEQVPVFVAGGIGRGEAIAGYLDMGAAGVQLGTLFVCATESIAHANFKKAFIRASARDAIASVQIDARLPVIPVRALKNASSELFTAKQREVAGHLDGGRVEMAEAQLQIEHYWAGALRRAVIDGDVEHGSVMAGQSVGMVKREEPVADIIGGLMTQAAAALEARAV
;
A
#
# COMPACT_ATOMS: atom_id res chain seq x y z
N LEU A 1 2.72 3.55 -10.06
CA LEU A 1 3.02 4.24 -8.77
C LEU A 1 2.62 5.71 -8.88
N ILE A 2 2.20 6.38 -7.80
CA ILE A 2 1.68 7.78 -7.87
C ILE A 2 2.75 8.74 -8.38
N THR A 3 3.97 8.63 -7.85
CA THR A 3 5.14 9.42 -8.26
C THR A 3 5.55 9.24 -9.73
N MET A 4 5.03 8.22 -10.42
CA MET A 4 5.31 7.93 -11.82
C MET A 4 4.12 8.26 -12.74
N HIS A 5 3.04 8.85 -12.21
CA HIS A 5 1.88 9.18 -13.02
C HIS A 5 2.24 10.29 -14.05
N PRO A 6 1.94 10.12 -15.35
CA PRO A 6 2.31 11.11 -16.37
C PRO A 6 1.71 12.49 -16.08
N ASP A 7 0.50 12.53 -15.54
CA ASP A 7 -0.22 13.77 -15.23
C ASP A 7 -0.03 14.27 -13.78
N LEU A 8 1.07 13.92 -13.11
CA LEU A 8 1.27 14.23 -11.68
C LEU A 8 1.06 15.73 -11.36
N PHE A 9 1.60 16.64 -12.17
CA PHE A 9 1.48 18.08 -11.94
C PHE A 9 0.04 18.59 -12.13
N GLU A 10 -0.71 18.02 -13.08
CA GLU A 10 -2.12 18.34 -13.26
C GLU A 10 -2.95 17.87 -12.06
N LEU A 11 -2.64 16.69 -11.52
CA LEU A 11 -3.27 16.19 -10.30
C LEU A 11 -2.95 17.09 -9.08
N ILE A 12 -1.71 17.59 -8.98
CA ILE A 12 -1.33 18.59 -7.96
C ILE A 12 -2.15 19.88 -8.13
N ALA A 13 -2.33 20.36 -9.37
CA ALA A 13 -3.14 21.53 -9.66
C ALA A 13 -4.62 21.32 -9.28
N VAL A 14 -5.16 20.11 -9.46
CA VAL A 14 -6.50 19.75 -8.97
C VAL A 14 -6.55 19.82 -7.44
N CYS A 15 -5.57 19.26 -6.73
CA CYS A 15 -5.48 19.39 -5.27
C CYS A 15 -5.45 20.86 -4.82
N ALA A 16 -4.67 21.70 -5.50
CA ALA A 16 -4.60 23.14 -5.24
C ALA A 16 -5.96 23.83 -5.44
N LYS A 17 -6.61 23.58 -6.59
CA LYS A 17 -7.93 24.13 -6.94
C LYS A 17 -8.98 23.82 -5.88
N HIS A 18 -8.96 22.60 -5.34
CA HIS A 18 -9.91 22.15 -4.32
C HIS A 18 -9.45 22.40 -2.89
N LYS A 19 -8.32 23.11 -2.68
CA LYS A 19 -7.74 23.43 -1.37
C LYS A 19 -7.55 22.19 -0.49
N VAL A 20 -7.06 21.11 -1.08
CA VAL A 20 -6.75 19.88 -0.36
C VAL A 20 -5.65 20.15 0.66
N GLY A 21 -5.95 19.99 1.95
CA GLY A 21 -5.02 20.35 3.02
C GLY A 21 -3.87 19.36 3.26
N HIS A 22 -4.00 18.12 2.79
CA HIS A 22 -3.01 17.06 2.96
C HIS A 22 -2.85 16.27 1.67
N VAL A 23 -1.63 16.15 1.16
CA VAL A 23 -1.30 15.40 -0.05
C VAL A 23 -0.35 14.27 0.31
N VAL A 24 -0.63 13.08 -0.21
CA VAL A 24 0.13 11.87 0.08
C VAL A 24 0.79 11.37 -1.20
N LEU A 25 2.13 11.25 -1.20
CA LEU A 25 2.89 10.68 -2.31
C LEU A 25 3.44 9.30 -1.96
N ALA A 26 3.06 8.29 -2.75
CA ALA A 26 3.55 6.93 -2.63
C ALA A 26 4.26 6.47 -3.92
N GLY A 27 5.29 5.64 -3.77
CA GLY A 27 6.04 5.08 -4.89
C GLY A 27 7.47 5.59 -5.08
N GLY A 28 8.18 5.92 -3.99
CA GLY A 28 9.59 6.29 -4.04
C GLY A 28 9.81 7.81 -4.07
N LEU A 29 10.92 8.23 -4.68
CA LEU A 29 11.27 9.65 -4.74
C LEU A 29 10.30 10.41 -5.66
N PRO A 30 9.67 11.49 -5.16
CA PRO A 30 8.87 12.36 -6.00
C PRO A 30 9.71 12.95 -7.15
N PRO A 31 9.12 13.15 -8.35
CA PRO A 31 9.75 13.87 -9.43
C PRO A 31 10.22 15.26 -9.01
N LYS A 32 11.29 15.76 -9.63
CA LYS A 32 11.84 17.09 -9.32
C LYS A 32 10.75 18.16 -9.47
N GLY A 33 10.64 19.06 -8.49
CA GLY A 33 9.67 20.16 -8.51
C GLY A 33 8.29 19.80 -7.95
N SER A 34 7.96 18.52 -7.77
CA SER A 34 6.62 18.14 -7.29
C SER A 34 6.42 18.44 -5.81
N ILE A 35 7.47 18.34 -4.99
CA ILE A 35 7.40 18.66 -3.56
C ILE A 35 7.14 20.15 -3.39
N GLU A 36 7.90 20.98 -4.09
CA GLU A 36 7.76 22.43 -4.09
C GLU A 36 6.36 22.84 -4.55
N ALA A 37 5.91 22.30 -5.69
CA ALA A 37 4.58 22.58 -6.23
C ALA A 37 3.45 22.24 -5.24
N ILE A 38 3.56 21.13 -4.49
CA ILE A 38 2.56 20.78 -3.46
C ILE A 38 2.63 21.78 -2.29
N LYS A 39 3.83 22.09 -1.80
CA LYS A 39 3.99 22.98 -0.65
C LYS A 39 3.56 24.42 -0.94
N GLU A 40 3.73 24.89 -2.18
CA GLU A 40 3.23 26.20 -2.63
C GLU A 40 1.70 26.33 -2.53
N THR A 41 0.96 25.21 -2.55
CA THR A 41 -0.50 25.21 -2.33
C THR A 41 -0.89 25.45 -0.86
N GLY A 42 0.06 25.34 0.07
CA GLY A 42 -0.18 25.33 1.51
C GLY A 42 -0.56 23.96 2.09
N ALA A 43 -0.63 22.91 1.26
CA ALA A 43 -0.91 21.55 1.72
C ALA A 43 0.26 20.95 2.52
N LYS A 44 -0.07 20.10 3.49
CA LYS A 44 0.88 19.23 4.17
C LYS A 44 1.24 18.04 3.31
N LEU A 45 2.53 17.78 3.13
CA LEU A 45 3.01 16.67 2.31
C LEU A 45 3.41 15.48 3.18
N ILE A 46 2.76 14.34 2.95
CA ILE A 46 3.12 13.05 3.52
C ILE A 46 3.74 12.17 2.43
N ALA A 47 4.84 11.49 2.73
CA ALA A 47 5.48 10.58 1.77
C ALA A 47 5.69 9.18 2.34
N PHE A 48 5.62 8.17 1.47
CA PHE A 48 5.91 6.79 1.85
C PHE A 48 7.41 6.49 1.75
N SER A 49 7.94 5.76 2.71
CA SER A 49 9.32 5.27 2.65
C SER A 49 9.41 3.81 3.11
N PRO A 50 9.90 2.89 2.26
CA PRO A 50 10.13 1.50 2.64
C PRO A 50 11.57 1.25 3.16
N ALA A 51 12.37 2.30 3.36
CA ALA A 51 13.75 2.19 3.83
C ALA A 51 14.24 3.47 4.53
N LEU A 52 15.11 3.32 5.53
CA LEU A 52 15.63 4.44 6.32
C LEU A 52 16.35 5.50 5.46
N ALA A 53 17.16 5.05 4.49
CA ALA A 53 17.92 5.96 3.63
C ALA A 53 16.99 6.88 2.80
N LEU A 54 15.89 6.33 2.28
CA LEU A 54 14.90 7.12 1.54
C LEU A 54 14.16 8.07 2.48
N ALA A 55 13.78 7.64 3.69
CA ALA A 55 13.09 8.47 4.65
C ALA A 55 13.94 9.69 5.05
N LYS A 56 15.22 9.48 5.37
CA LYS A 56 16.16 10.57 5.65
C LYS A 56 16.27 11.55 4.47
N LYS A 57 16.22 11.06 3.22
CA LYS A 57 16.21 11.91 2.02
C LYS A 57 14.92 12.71 1.87
N LEU A 58 13.76 12.10 2.11
CA LEU A 58 12.46 12.76 2.05
C LEU A 58 12.34 13.85 3.12
N ILE A 59 12.79 13.60 4.36
CA ILE A 59 12.84 14.61 5.44
C ILE A 59 13.67 15.81 5.00
N ARG A 60 14.88 15.59 4.48
CA ARG A 60 15.72 16.68 3.95
C ARG A 60 15.08 17.42 2.76
N SER A 61 14.20 16.76 2.02
CA SER A 61 13.45 17.36 0.91
C SER A 61 12.23 18.15 1.41
N GLY A 62 11.93 18.11 2.72
CA GLY A 62 10.93 18.96 3.36
C GLY A 62 9.52 18.40 3.40
N VAL A 63 9.35 17.07 3.43
CA VAL A 63 8.05 16.44 3.75
C VAL A 63 7.62 16.79 5.18
N ASP A 64 6.31 16.90 5.42
CA ASP A 64 5.75 17.22 6.74
C ASP A 64 5.52 15.97 7.60
N ALA A 65 5.37 14.79 6.98
CA ALA A 65 5.24 13.52 7.67
C ALA A 65 5.67 12.33 6.79
N LEU A 66 5.86 11.17 7.41
CA LEU A 66 6.20 9.93 6.71
C LEU A 66 5.21 8.81 7.02
N VAL A 67 4.98 7.95 6.03
CA VAL A 67 4.41 6.62 6.24
C VAL A 67 5.49 5.58 5.99
N ILE A 68 5.74 4.70 6.96
CA ILE A 68 6.59 3.52 6.77
C ILE A 68 5.69 2.31 6.59
N GLU A 69 5.83 1.63 5.46
CA GLU A 69 4.90 0.57 5.05
C GLU A 69 5.62 -0.77 4.89
N GLY A 70 5.23 -1.74 5.72
CA GLY A 70 5.77 -3.07 5.68
C GLY A 70 5.13 -3.97 4.62
N MET A 71 5.82 -5.06 4.31
CA MET A 71 5.47 -6.01 3.25
C MET A 71 4.11 -6.71 3.44
N GLU A 72 3.51 -6.61 4.64
CA GLU A 72 2.19 -7.15 4.96
C GLU A 72 1.03 -6.29 4.43
N ALA A 73 1.32 -5.07 3.95
CA ALA A 73 0.35 -4.20 3.30
C ALA A 73 -0.20 -4.79 2.01
N GLY A 74 -1.34 -4.27 1.55
CA GLY A 74 -1.93 -4.62 0.25
C GLY A 74 -1.43 -3.72 -0.86
N GLY A 75 -1.44 -4.19 -2.10
CA GLY A 75 -0.94 -3.42 -3.23
C GLY A 75 0.57 -3.53 -3.38
N HIS A 76 1.23 -2.50 -3.90
CA HIS A 76 2.69 -2.53 -4.13
C HIS A 76 3.44 -2.55 -2.79
N ILE A 77 4.39 -3.47 -2.62
CA ILE A 77 5.08 -3.66 -1.35
C ILE A 77 6.61 -3.66 -1.48
N GLY A 78 7.28 -3.20 -0.42
CA GLY A 78 8.71 -3.42 -0.20
C GLY A 78 9.00 -4.81 0.41
N PRO A 79 10.28 -5.17 0.60
CA PRO A 79 10.68 -6.50 1.06
C PRO A 79 10.79 -6.63 2.59
N VAL A 80 10.57 -5.56 3.36
CA VAL A 80 10.79 -5.52 4.82
C VAL A 80 9.45 -5.56 5.57
N SER A 81 9.38 -6.31 6.66
CA SER A 81 8.17 -6.42 7.50
C SER A 81 7.90 -5.13 8.25
N THR A 82 6.64 -4.91 8.62
CA THR A 82 6.20 -3.72 9.35
C THR A 82 6.95 -3.56 10.67
N SER A 83 7.12 -4.67 11.41
CA SER A 83 7.81 -4.66 12.70
C SER A 83 9.29 -4.36 12.58
N VAL A 84 9.96 -4.83 11.53
CA VAL A 84 11.39 -4.56 11.29
C VAL A 84 11.58 -3.11 10.85
N LEU A 85 10.73 -2.59 9.94
CA LEU A 85 10.77 -1.18 9.56
C LEU A 85 10.54 -0.26 10.76
N ALA A 86 9.57 -0.57 11.63
CA ALA A 86 9.32 0.23 12.82
C ALA A 86 10.53 0.26 13.76
N GLN A 87 11.16 -0.89 14.03
CA GLN A 87 12.36 -0.98 14.88
C GLN A 87 13.56 -0.25 14.29
N GLU A 88 13.77 -0.35 12.97
CA GLU A 88 14.89 0.30 12.29
C GLU A 88 14.69 1.82 12.18
N MET A 89 13.48 2.27 11.87
CA MET A 89 13.24 3.64 11.43
C MET A 89 12.77 4.56 12.55
N LEU A 90 11.83 4.14 13.41
CA LEU A 90 11.25 5.04 14.40
C LEU A 90 12.30 5.72 15.30
N PRO A 91 13.31 5.00 15.87
CA PRO A 91 14.34 5.63 16.69
C PRO A 91 15.17 6.70 15.97
N GLU A 92 15.25 6.63 14.65
CA GLU A 92 16.12 7.49 13.84
C GLU A 92 15.42 8.74 13.31
N ILE A 93 14.10 8.68 13.10
CA ILE A 93 13.37 9.73 12.36
C ILE A 93 12.10 10.24 13.04
N ALA A 94 11.58 9.58 14.08
CA ALA A 94 10.31 9.97 14.71
C ALA A 94 10.36 11.33 15.41
N GLU A 95 11.52 11.75 15.90
CA GLU A 95 11.71 13.08 16.51
C GLU A 95 11.84 14.21 15.48
N GLN A 96 12.06 13.88 14.20
CA GLN A 96 12.26 14.87 13.14
C GLN A 96 10.94 15.29 12.48
N VAL A 97 10.06 14.31 12.23
CA VAL A 97 8.72 14.49 11.65
C VAL A 97 7.78 13.40 12.18
N PRO A 98 6.45 13.62 12.22
CA PRO A 98 5.49 12.56 12.50
C PRO A 98 5.66 11.36 11.56
N VAL A 99 5.78 10.15 12.12
CA VAL A 99 5.90 8.91 11.36
C VAL A 99 4.70 8.01 11.66
N PHE A 100 3.98 7.60 10.61
CA PHE A 100 2.87 6.66 10.68
C PHE A 100 3.32 5.28 10.22
N VAL A 101 2.91 4.23 10.94
CA VAL A 101 3.22 2.84 10.59
C VAL A 101 2.08 2.22 9.80
N ALA A 102 2.39 1.51 8.72
CA ALA A 102 1.42 0.88 7.83
C ALA A 102 1.81 -0.56 7.50
N GLY A 103 0.81 -1.41 7.25
CA GLY A 103 0.99 -2.81 6.86
C GLY A 103 0.65 -3.80 7.99
N GLY A 104 -0.24 -4.76 7.70
CA GLY A 104 -0.60 -5.84 8.64
C GLY A 104 -1.38 -5.43 9.91
N ILE A 105 -1.63 -4.14 10.13
CA ILE A 105 -2.34 -3.64 11.32
C ILE A 105 -3.84 -3.83 11.16
N GLY A 106 -4.47 -4.46 12.16
CA GLY A 106 -5.92 -4.52 12.25
C GLY A 106 -6.47 -4.73 13.67
N ARG A 107 -5.66 -4.39 14.67
CA ARG A 107 -5.98 -4.50 16.10
C ARG A 107 -5.39 -3.33 16.87
N GLY A 108 -6.10 -2.83 17.88
CA GLY A 108 -5.66 -1.68 18.67
C GLY A 108 -4.43 -1.95 19.53
N GLU A 109 -4.18 -3.20 19.95
CA GLU A 109 -2.97 -3.55 20.70
C GLU A 109 -1.69 -3.34 19.88
N ALA A 110 -1.76 -3.56 18.56
CA ALA A 110 -0.68 -3.27 17.64
C ALA A 110 -0.48 -1.75 17.46
N ILE A 111 -1.57 -0.97 17.44
CA ILE A 111 -1.52 0.50 17.41
C ILE A 111 -0.79 1.01 18.66
N ALA A 112 -1.20 0.57 19.85
CA ALA A 112 -0.53 0.90 21.11
C ALA A 112 0.96 0.53 21.09
N GLY A 113 1.31 -0.66 20.55
CA GLY A 113 2.70 -1.07 20.37
C GLY A 113 3.53 -0.09 19.54
N TYR A 114 3.01 0.36 18.39
CA TYR A 114 3.74 1.32 17.55
C TYR A 114 3.79 2.73 18.13
N LEU A 115 2.74 3.15 18.85
CA LEU A 115 2.76 4.42 19.59
C LEU A 115 3.88 4.43 20.65
N ASP A 116 4.01 3.36 21.43
CA ASP A 116 5.09 3.22 22.42
C ASP A 116 6.49 3.23 21.77
N MET A 117 6.61 2.78 20.52
CA MET A 117 7.86 2.84 19.75
C MET A 117 8.15 4.22 19.14
N GLY A 118 7.28 5.22 19.35
CA GLY A 118 7.46 6.59 18.86
C GLY A 118 6.72 6.90 17.57
N ALA A 119 5.86 6.03 17.06
CA ALA A 119 4.99 6.39 15.93
C ALA A 119 3.98 7.47 16.34
N ALA A 120 3.66 8.38 15.42
CA ALA A 120 2.59 9.36 15.59
C ALA A 120 1.20 8.73 15.42
N GLY A 121 1.14 7.53 14.82
CA GLY A 121 -0.09 6.80 14.57
C GLY A 121 0.12 5.68 13.54
N VAL A 122 -0.98 5.20 12.98
CA VAL A 122 -0.98 4.13 11.98
C VAL A 122 -1.79 4.50 10.75
N GLN A 123 -1.48 3.86 9.62
CA GLN A 123 -2.31 3.91 8.41
C GLN A 123 -2.93 2.54 8.14
N LEU A 124 -4.23 2.53 7.88
CA LEU A 124 -5.02 1.32 7.62
C LEU A 124 -5.60 1.37 6.21
N GLY A 125 -5.54 0.23 5.51
CA GLY A 125 -6.13 0.08 4.17
C GLY A 125 -7.19 -1.01 4.14
N THR A 126 -6.75 -2.27 4.22
CA THR A 126 -7.59 -3.47 4.09
C THR A 126 -8.86 -3.44 4.94
N LEU A 127 -8.80 -2.94 6.18
CA LEU A 127 -9.96 -2.87 7.08
C LEU A 127 -11.10 -2.02 6.53
N PHE A 128 -10.78 -0.91 5.86
CA PHE A 128 -11.77 0.03 5.36
C PHE A 128 -12.44 -0.42 4.06
N VAL A 129 -11.95 -1.48 3.40
CA VAL A 129 -12.58 -2.01 2.18
C VAL A 129 -14.00 -2.48 2.44
N CYS A 130 -14.23 -3.14 3.58
CA CYS A 130 -15.55 -3.61 3.99
C CYS A 130 -16.32 -2.58 4.84
N ALA A 131 -15.88 -1.33 4.88
CA ALA A 131 -16.70 -0.30 5.49
C ALA A 131 -18.03 -0.14 4.73
N THR A 132 -19.12 0.19 5.42
CA THR A 132 -20.43 0.41 4.77
C THR A 132 -20.41 1.55 3.75
N GLU A 133 -19.53 2.53 3.96
CA GLU A 133 -19.31 3.72 3.15
C GLU A 133 -18.44 3.43 1.92
N SER A 134 -17.74 2.28 1.89
CA SER A 134 -16.93 1.86 0.76
C SER A 134 -17.81 1.50 -0.44
N ILE A 135 -17.52 2.11 -1.58
CA ILE A 135 -18.20 1.85 -2.86
C ILE A 135 -17.67 0.60 -3.58
N ALA A 136 -16.75 -0.15 -2.98
CA ALA A 136 -16.20 -1.35 -3.58
C ALA A 136 -17.33 -2.37 -3.85
N HIS A 137 -17.24 -3.05 -4.99
CA HIS A 137 -18.25 -4.01 -5.42
C HIS A 137 -18.50 -5.10 -4.37
N ALA A 138 -19.74 -5.55 -4.22
CA ALA A 138 -20.13 -6.51 -3.19
C ALA A 138 -19.32 -7.83 -3.26
N ASN A 139 -18.96 -8.30 -4.46
CA ASN A 139 -18.09 -9.47 -4.63
C ASN A 139 -16.68 -9.23 -4.07
N PHE A 140 -16.14 -8.02 -4.22
CA PHE A 140 -14.83 -7.64 -3.68
C PHE A 140 -14.85 -7.67 -2.15
N LYS A 141 -15.86 -7.06 -1.53
CA LYS A 141 -16.05 -7.10 -0.06
C LYS A 141 -16.25 -8.53 0.46
N LYS A 142 -17.06 -9.36 -0.23
CA LYS A 142 -17.25 -10.78 0.12
C LYS A 142 -15.96 -11.57 0.05
N ALA A 143 -15.08 -11.30 -0.92
CA ALA A 143 -13.78 -11.95 -1.01
C ALA A 143 -12.91 -11.62 0.22
N PHE A 144 -12.91 -10.36 0.68
CA PHE A 144 -12.20 -9.93 1.88
C PHE A 144 -12.72 -10.61 3.14
N ILE A 145 -14.04 -10.65 3.34
CA ILE A 145 -14.68 -11.27 4.52
C ILE A 145 -14.35 -12.77 4.63
N ARG A 146 -14.28 -13.46 3.48
CA ARG A 146 -13.97 -14.91 3.42
C ARG A 146 -12.49 -15.22 3.59
N ALA A 147 -11.61 -14.26 3.33
CA ALA A 147 -10.18 -14.48 3.32
C ALA A 147 -9.57 -14.55 4.73
N SER A 148 -8.40 -15.17 4.78
CA SER A 148 -7.50 -15.22 5.91
C SER A 148 -6.15 -14.60 5.53
N ALA A 149 -5.29 -14.33 6.52
CA ALA A 149 -4.01 -13.65 6.30
C ALA A 149 -3.11 -14.36 5.26
N ARG A 150 -3.17 -15.70 5.19
CA ARG A 150 -2.37 -16.50 4.26
C ARG A 150 -2.84 -16.40 2.81
N ASP A 151 -4.07 -15.96 2.57
CA ASP A 151 -4.63 -15.88 1.22
C ASP A 151 -4.15 -14.62 0.50
N ALA A 152 -3.65 -13.61 1.24
CA ALA A 152 -3.01 -12.42 0.72
C ALA A 152 -1.54 -12.69 0.39
N ILE A 153 -1.24 -12.97 -0.89
CA ILE A 153 0.07 -13.41 -1.39
C ILE A 153 0.72 -12.30 -2.23
N ALA A 154 2.04 -12.16 -2.09
CA ALA A 154 2.83 -11.28 -2.94
C ALA A 154 3.09 -11.94 -4.30
N SER A 155 2.90 -11.20 -5.39
CA SER A 155 3.31 -11.65 -6.73
C SER A 155 4.81 -11.88 -6.78
N VAL A 156 5.23 -12.96 -7.44
CA VAL A 156 6.63 -13.33 -7.57
C VAL A 156 7.15 -13.00 -8.97
N GLN A 157 8.41 -12.60 -9.02
CA GLN A 157 9.21 -12.56 -10.24
C GLN A 157 9.90 -13.92 -10.41
N ILE A 158 9.71 -14.56 -11.56
CA ILE A 158 10.32 -15.88 -11.82
C ILE A 158 11.55 -15.83 -12.74
N ASP A 159 11.73 -14.71 -13.47
CA ASP A 159 12.86 -14.48 -14.38
C ASP A 159 13.42 -13.07 -14.18
N ALA A 160 14.74 -12.94 -13.99
CA ALA A 160 15.40 -11.65 -13.75
C ALA A 160 15.32 -10.68 -14.93
N ARG A 161 15.11 -11.19 -16.15
CA ARG A 161 14.99 -10.39 -17.38
C ARG A 161 13.61 -9.72 -17.52
N LEU A 162 12.62 -10.27 -16.82
CA LEU A 162 11.22 -9.86 -16.85
C LEU A 162 10.84 -9.26 -15.49
N PRO A 163 11.14 -7.98 -15.24
CA PRO A 163 10.96 -7.37 -13.93
C PRO A 163 9.47 -7.34 -13.53
N VAL A 164 9.20 -7.69 -12.28
CA VAL A 164 7.86 -7.60 -11.67
C VAL A 164 7.98 -6.78 -10.39
N ILE A 165 7.20 -5.70 -10.29
CA ILE A 165 7.07 -4.97 -9.03
C ILE A 165 6.15 -5.78 -8.11
N PRO A 166 6.59 -6.22 -6.92
CA PRO A 166 5.76 -7.05 -6.04
C PRO A 166 4.47 -6.35 -5.62
N VAL A 167 3.36 -7.03 -5.84
CA VAL A 167 2.02 -6.62 -5.41
C VAL A 167 1.41 -7.70 -4.51
N ARG A 168 0.92 -7.33 -3.33
CA ARG A 168 0.14 -8.22 -2.47
C ARG A 168 -1.36 -8.12 -2.76
N ALA A 169 -1.94 -9.27 -3.08
CA ALA A 169 -3.36 -9.43 -3.37
C ALA A 169 -3.88 -10.77 -2.86
N LEU A 170 -5.20 -10.92 -2.73
CA LEU A 170 -5.81 -12.23 -2.51
C LEU A 170 -5.52 -13.13 -3.71
N LYS A 171 -5.01 -14.34 -3.45
CA LYS A 171 -4.75 -15.34 -4.48
C LYS A 171 -6.06 -15.70 -5.21
N ASN A 172 -6.04 -15.63 -6.53
CA ASN A 172 -7.16 -15.99 -7.41
C ASN A 172 -6.66 -16.65 -8.72
N ALA A 173 -7.56 -16.92 -9.66
CA ALA A 173 -7.22 -17.54 -10.94
C ALA A 173 -6.19 -16.71 -11.72
N SER A 174 -6.34 -15.37 -11.75
CA SER A 174 -5.39 -14.46 -12.41
C SER A 174 -3.97 -14.55 -11.86
N SER A 175 -3.81 -14.86 -10.56
CA SER A 175 -2.50 -15.01 -9.93
C SER A 175 -1.72 -16.20 -10.53
N GLU A 176 -2.42 -17.30 -10.83
CA GLU A 176 -1.84 -18.49 -11.45
C GLU A 176 -1.57 -18.25 -12.94
N LEU A 177 -2.51 -17.62 -13.63
CA LEU A 177 -2.36 -17.21 -15.03
C LEU A 177 -1.18 -16.25 -15.23
N PHE A 178 -0.92 -15.33 -14.30
CA PHE A 178 0.23 -14.44 -14.37
C PHE A 178 1.55 -15.19 -14.27
N THR A 179 1.62 -16.21 -13.40
CA THR A 179 2.80 -17.08 -13.31
C THR A 179 3.01 -17.86 -14.60
N ALA A 180 1.94 -18.36 -15.21
CA ALA A 180 2.00 -19.02 -16.51
C ALA A 180 2.45 -18.06 -17.62
N LYS A 181 1.92 -16.83 -17.65
CA LYS A 181 2.30 -15.80 -18.63
C LYS A 181 3.78 -15.43 -18.53
N GLN A 182 4.32 -15.29 -17.32
CA GLN A 182 5.76 -15.06 -17.14
C GLN A 182 6.59 -16.19 -17.77
N ARG A 183 6.21 -17.46 -17.59
CA ARG A 183 6.93 -18.61 -18.18
C ARG A 183 6.81 -18.63 -19.70
N GLU A 184 5.62 -18.34 -20.23
CA GLU A 184 5.36 -18.24 -21.66
C GLU A 184 6.26 -17.18 -22.30
N VAL A 185 6.28 -15.97 -21.75
CA VAL A 185 7.08 -14.85 -22.26
C VAL A 185 8.57 -15.15 -22.16
N ALA A 186 9.03 -15.75 -21.06
CA ALA A 186 10.43 -16.19 -20.93
C ALA A 186 10.80 -17.22 -22.03
N GLY A 187 9.93 -18.20 -22.30
CA GLY A 187 10.14 -19.17 -23.37
C GLY A 187 10.03 -18.57 -24.79
N HIS A 188 9.29 -17.47 -24.97
CA HIS A 188 9.31 -16.70 -26.22
C HIS A 188 10.64 -15.97 -26.40
N LEU A 189 11.15 -15.37 -25.33
CA LEU A 189 12.43 -14.67 -25.31
C LEU A 189 13.60 -15.63 -25.57
N ASP A 190 13.63 -16.79 -24.90
CA ASP A 190 14.66 -17.82 -25.11
C ASP A 190 14.66 -18.35 -26.55
N GLY A 191 13.47 -18.43 -27.17
CA GLY A 191 13.31 -18.86 -28.56
C GLY A 191 13.48 -17.76 -29.60
N GLY A 192 13.84 -16.52 -29.21
CA GLY A 192 14.00 -15.39 -30.12
C GLY A 192 12.71 -14.96 -30.85
N ARG A 193 11.53 -15.28 -30.29
CA ARG A 193 10.22 -14.93 -30.87
C ARG A 193 9.76 -13.52 -30.51
N VAL A 194 10.32 -12.96 -29.43
CA VAL A 194 10.06 -11.61 -28.96
C VAL A 194 11.36 -10.97 -28.51
N GLU A 195 11.48 -9.67 -28.75
CA GLU A 195 12.59 -8.87 -28.24
C GLU A 195 12.41 -8.57 -26.74
N MET A 196 13.51 -8.28 -26.05
CA MET A 196 13.51 -8.02 -24.60
C MET A 196 12.51 -6.93 -24.18
N ALA A 197 12.48 -5.80 -24.88
CA ALA A 197 11.62 -4.67 -24.53
C ALA A 197 10.13 -5.03 -24.65
N GLU A 198 9.76 -5.76 -25.70
CA GLU A 198 8.40 -6.25 -25.91
C GLU A 198 8.02 -7.30 -24.85
N ALA A 199 8.93 -8.20 -24.50
CA ALA A 199 8.72 -9.18 -23.45
C ALA A 199 8.44 -8.51 -22.09
N GLN A 200 9.21 -7.48 -21.74
CA GLN A 200 9.00 -6.70 -20.51
C GLN A 200 7.64 -5.98 -20.53
N LEU A 201 7.28 -5.37 -21.66
CA LEU A 201 6.00 -4.67 -21.82
C LEU A 201 4.80 -5.61 -21.65
N GLN A 202 4.87 -6.84 -22.15
CA GLN A 202 3.80 -7.83 -21.97
C GLN A 202 3.57 -8.17 -20.49
N ILE A 203 4.64 -8.23 -19.68
CA ILE A 203 4.53 -8.48 -18.25
C ILE A 203 3.96 -7.27 -17.51
N GLU A 204 4.42 -6.06 -17.86
CA GLU A 204 3.90 -4.81 -17.29
C GLU A 204 2.40 -4.63 -17.58
N HIS A 205 1.98 -4.86 -18.83
CA HIS A 205 0.60 -4.66 -19.27
C HIS A 205 -0.39 -5.71 -18.76
N TYR A 206 0.07 -6.87 -18.29
CA TYR A 206 -0.83 -7.95 -17.85
C TYR A 206 -1.83 -7.47 -16.79
N TRP A 207 -1.37 -6.67 -15.82
CA TRP A 207 -2.21 -6.16 -14.73
C TRP A 207 -2.91 -4.83 -15.04
N ALA A 208 -2.76 -4.31 -16.26
CA ALA A 208 -3.40 -3.06 -16.66
C ALA A 208 -4.94 -3.15 -16.47
N GLY A 209 -5.48 -2.18 -15.73
CA GLY A 209 -6.90 -2.12 -15.40
C GLY A 209 -7.42 -3.21 -14.45
N ALA A 210 -6.60 -4.15 -14.00
CA ALA A 210 -7.05 -5.32 -13.24
C ALA A 210 -7.62 -4.96 -11.86
N LEU A 211 -7.05 -3.94 -11.19
CA LEU A 211 -7.60 -3.44 -9.93
C LEU A 211 -9.01 -2.87 -10.13
N ARG A 212 -9.22 -2.09 -11.20
CA ARG A 212 -10.54 -1.54 -11.53
C ARG A 212 -11.56 -2.65 -11.79
N ARG A 213 -11.19 -3.68 -12.56
CA ARG A 213 -12.05 -4.85 -12.81
C ARG A 213 -12.49 -5.53 -11.52
N ALA A 214 -11.58 -5.70 -10.56
CA ALA A 214 -11.91 -6.30 -9.27
C ALA A 214 -12.79 -5.38 -8.40
N VAL A 215 -12.38 -4.11 -8.22
CA VAL A 215 -12.99 -3.19 -7.26
C VAL A 215 -14.34 -2.64 -7.75
N ILE A 216 -14.45 -2.30 -9.03
CA ILE A 216 -15.63 -1.65 -9.61
C ILE A 216 -16.55 -2.68 -10.28
N ASP A 217 -15.99 -3.55 -11.12
CA ASP A 217 -16.79 -4.49 -11.92
C ASP A 217 -17.05 -5.81 -11.19
N GLY A 218 -16.39 -6.04 -10.03
CA GLY A 218 -16.62 -7.20 -9.19
C GLY A 218 -15.98 -8.50 -9.67
N ASP A 219 -15.05 -8.42 -10.63
CA ASP A 219 -14.29 -9.54 -11.17
C ASP A 219 -13.15 -9.92 -10.22
N VAL A 220 -13.49 -10.71 -9.20
CA VAL A 220 -12.53 -11.20 -8.19
C VAL A 220 -11.73 -12.42 -8.65
N GLU A 221 -12.08 -13.01 -9.79
CA GLU A 221 -11.38 -14.18 -10.36
C GLU A 221 -10.21 -13.76 -11.25
N HIS A 222 -10.43 -12.80 -12.14
CA HIS A 222 -9.45 -12.35 -13.14
C HIS A 222 -8.89 -10.94 -12.88
N GLY A 223 -9.50 -10.19 -11.96
CA GLY A 223 -9.00 -8.90 -11.50
C GLY A 223 -7.88 -9.01 -10.45
N SER A 224 -7.33 -7.86 -10.06
CA SER A 224 -6.33 -7.76 -8.98
C SER A 224 -7.02 -7.41 -7.65
N VAL A 225 -7.13 -8.39 -6.77
CA VAL A 225 -7.81 -8.24 -5.47
C VAL A 225 -6.81 -7.78 -4.40
N MET A 226 -6.24 -6.58 -4.59
CA MET A 226 -5.19 -6.04 -3.70
C MET A 226 -5.68 -5.96 -2.25
N ALA A 227 -4.99 -6.67 -1.35
CA ALA A 227 -5.35 -6.78 0.07
C ALA A 227 -4.10 -7.08 0.89
N GLY A 228 -3.99 -6.47 2.07
CA GLY A 228 -2.93 -6.79 3.03
C GLY A 228 -3.28 -8.02 3.87
N GLN A 229 -2.30 -8.55 4.60
CA GLN A 229 -2.50 -9.75 5.44
C GLN A 229 -3.42 -9.49 6.64
N SER A 230 -3.70 -8.21 6.97
CA SER A 230 -4.76 -7.84 7.92
C SER A 230 -6.17 -8.22 7.45
N VAL A 231 -6.34 -8.69 6.20
CA VAL A 231 -7.64 -9.19 5.69
C VAL A 231 -8.23 -10.29 6.58
N GLY A 232 -7.39 -11.08 7.25
CA GLY A 232 -7.84 -12.09 8.21
C GLY A 232 -8.60 -11.52 9.41
N MET A 233 -8.55 -10.21 9.64
CA MET A 233 -9.26 -9.49 10.71
C MET A 233 -10.57 -8.85 10.22
N VAL A 234 -10.82 -8.85 8.91
CA VAL A 234 -12.06 -8.36 8.31
C VAL A 234 -13.09 -9.49 8.29
N LYS A 235 -14.21 -9.32 9.01
CA LYS A 235 -15.21 -10.40 9.20
C LYS A 235 -16.65 -10.00 8.89
N ARG A 236 -16.91 -8.72 8.71
CA ARG A 236 -18.23 -8.20 8.37
C ARG A 236 -18.07 -6.85 7.68
N GLU A 237 -19.17 -6.38 7.13
CA GLU A 237 -19.29 -4.95 6.83
C GLU A 237 -19.74 -4.21 8.09
N GLU A 238 -19.13 -3.07 8.36
CA GLU A 238 -19.49 -2.19 9.48
C GLU A 238 -19.11 -0.73 9.16
N PRO A 239 -19.74 0.26 9.80
CA PRO A 239 -19.42 1.68 9.58
C PRO A 239 -17.95 2.00 9.84
N VAL A 240 -17.35 2.93 9.08
CA VAL A 240 -15.97 3.40 9.32
C VAL A 240 -15.80 3.88 10.77
N ALA A 241 -16.82 4.56 11.30
CA ALA A 241 -16.81 5.07 12.67
C ALA A 241 -16.65 3.92 13.70
N ASP A 242 -17.30 2.79 13.47
CA ASP A 242 -17.26 1.63 14.36
C ASP A 242 -15.92 0.89 14.26
N ILE A 243 -15.35 0.78 13.04
CA ILE A 243 -13.99 0.24 12.83
C ILE A 243 -12.97 1.05 13.64
N ILE A 244 -13.00 2.38 13.48
CA ILE A 244 -12.08 3.28 14.18
C ILE A 244 -12.33 3.22 15.70
N GLY A 245 -13.59 3.31 16.12
CA GLY A 245 -13.96 3.27 17.54
C GLY A 245 -13.46 2.00 18.22
N GLY A 246 -13.68 0.83 17.60
CA GLY A 246 -13.20 -0.45 18.12
C GLY A 246 -11.68 -0.51 18.27
N LEU A 247 -10.93 -0.01 17.27
CA LEU A 247 -9.47 0.06 17.33
C LEU A 247 -8.98 1.02 18.42
N MET A 248 -9.62 2.18 18.58
CA MET A 248 -9.28 3.16 19.61
C MET A 248 -9.55 2.62 21.01
N THR A 249 -10.68 1.95 21.24
CA THR A 249 -10.98 1.29 22.53
C THR A 249 -9.94 0.22 22.86
N GLN A 250 -9.58 -0.64 21.91
CA GLN A 250 -8.54 -1.65 22.10
C GLN A 250 -7.17 -1.04 22.40
N ALA A 251 -6.80 0.03 21.69
CA ALA A 251 -5.52 0.71 21.90
C ALA A 251 -5.45 1.38 23.27
N ALA A 252 -6.51 2.09 23.69
CA ALA A 252 -6.59 2.72 25.00
C ALA A 252 -6.45 1.68 26.13
N ALA A 253 -7.22 0.59 26.07
CA ALA A 253 -7.13 -0.49 27.05
C ALA A 253 -5.73 -1.13 27.11
N ALA A 254 -5.07 -1.29 25.97
CA ALA A 254 -3.71 -1.82 25.91
C ALA A 254 -2.67 -0.88 26.54
N LEU A 255 -2.82 0.44 26.36
CA LEU A 255 -1.95 1.45 26.97
C LEU A 255 -2.19 1.53 28.49
N GLU A 256 -3.46 1.53 28.93
CA GLU A 256 -3.81 1.52 30.35
C GLU A 256 -3.22 0.30 31.08
N ALA A 257 -3.29 -0.89 30.46
CA ALA A 257 -2.73 -2.12 31.02
C ALA A 257 -1.20 -2.11 31.13
N ARG A 258 -0.48 -1.30 30.33
CA ARG A 258 0.99 -1.16 30.37
C ARG A 258 1.47 -0.12 31.37
N ALA A 259 0.60 0.79 31.80
CA ALA A 259 0.92 1.85 32.74
C ALA A 259 0.94 1.36 34.21
N VAL A 260 0.46 0.14 34.46
CA VAL A 260 0.41 -0.53 35.77
C VAL A 260 1.60 -1.48 35.92
#